data_AF-A0A946YY77-F1
#
_entry.id   AF-A0A946YY77-F1
#
_cell.length_a   1.000
_cell.length_b   1.000
_cell.length_c   1.000
_cell.angle_alpha   90.00
_cell.angle_beta   90.00
_cell.angle_gamma   90.00
#
_symmetry.space_group_name_H-M   'P 1'
#
loop_
_entity.id
_entity.type
_entity.pdbx_description
1 polymer ?
#
loop_
_entity_poly.entity_id
_entity_poly.type
_entity_poly.pdbx_seq_one_letter_code
_entity_poly.pdbx_strand_id
1 'polypeptide(L)'
;MDDVFAIQQDIALNIAETLPIVLDDQKREQLINSGTRSIEAFIEFQRAYRVFDQAHLDLQTMMENLIPANELFEATLAVDPELGAAWFLHSDYFSHWLSIDAVLERDRDPASESEITAAFQTLMSDLERAVSATSAPEQRRIIDIEHRMFSDSWQGLGGIVETSAASRTCVTSNWFIGFAPLLSEPIAEFYSRAVLCDPLNYLNWLKFFASTHWTGDAEALRSEIARGIEVTGTRTTWTEWYRVQSHLLEGDFAGARSVPTDFQGEGLVNVPYEVNILAAEGRAEEARALFSSLYDPTIHRLDTQLMMAAIVGDREEANRIASSIDGRPVSELALLMTTLFCACGEVFDLDATPEFKARVSESGLAWPPATLVSYPAKTW
;
A
#
# COMPACT_ATOMS: atom_id res chain seq x y z
N MET A 1 -35.86 32.76 -2.13
CA MET A 1 -34.65 32.46 -1.33
C MET A 1 -34.00 31.29 -2.03
N ASP A 2 -33.66 31.50 -3.31
CA ASP A 2 -33.24 30.49 -4.27
C ASP A 2 -32.14 31.13 -5.11
N ASP A 3 -30.94 31.32 -4.56
CA ASP A 3 -29.81 31.79 -5.36
C ASP A 3 -28.45 31.59 -4.68
N VAL A 4 -28.13 30.34 -4.32
CA VAL A 4 -26.76 29.96 -3.89
C VAL A 4 -26.29 28.70 -4.64
N PHE A 5 -27.21 27.81 -5.04
CA PHE A 5 -26.90 26.65 -5.87
C PHE A 5 -26.79 26.96 -7.38
N ALA A 6 -27.48 28.00 -7.88
CA ALA A 6 -27.40 28.39 -9.31
C ALA A 6 -26.06 29.05 -9.65
N ILE A 7 -25.50 29.85 -8.73
CA ILE A 7 -24.23 30.56 -8.94
C ILE A 7 -23.02 29.61 -9.03
N GLN A 8 -23.06 28.46 -8.34
CA GLN A 8 -21.98 27.46 -8.44
C GLN A 8 -22.02 26.64 -9.73
N GLN A 9 -23.20 26.48 -10.34
CA GLN A 9 -23.35 25.76 -11.60
C GLN A 9 -23.01 26.66 -12.81
N ASP A 10 -23.35 27.95 -12.75
CA ASP A 10 -23.06 28.92 -13.82
C ASP A 10 -21.57 29.30 -13.97
N ILE A 11 -20.78 29.16 -12.90
CA ILE A 11 -19.33 29.44 -12.95
C ILE A 11 -18.54 28.21 -13.42
N ALA A 12 -18.96 27.00 -13.04
CA ALA A 12 -18.43 25.76 -13.63
C ALA A 12 -18.73 25.69 -15.14
N LEU A 13 -19.88 26.21 -15.57
CA LEU A 13 -20.26 26.33 -16.99
C LEU A 13 -19.41 27.33 -17.78
N ASN A 14 -18.95 28.43 -17.20
CA ASN A 14 -18.11 29.42 -17.92
C ASN A 14 -16.70 28.90 -18.26
N ILE A 15 -16.09 28.10 -17.38
CA ILE A 15 -14.80 27.45 -17.66
C ILE A 15 -15.01 26.34 -18.71
N ALA A 16 -16.12 25.59 -18.57
CA ALA A 16 -16.58 24.57 -19.49
C ALA A 16 -16.87 25.07 -20.92
N GLU A 17 -17.47 26.25 -21.09
CA GLU A 17 -17.79 26.82 -22.42
C GLU A 17 -16.55 27.28 -23.19
N THR A 18 -15.44 27.55 -22.49
CA THR A 18 -14.16 27.96 -23.12
C THR A 18 -13.28 26.75 -23.51
N LEU A 19 -13.57 25.58 -22.95
CA LEU A 19 -12.85 24.31 -23.10
C LEU A 19 -13.26 23.29 -24.20
N PRO A 20 -14.28 23.49 -25.06
CA PRO A 20 -14.69 22.46 -26.04
C PRO A 20 -13.59 22.07 -27.06
N ILE A 21 -12.48 22.81 -27.10
CA ILE A 21 -11.37 22.57 -28.03
C ILE A 21 -10.33 21.59 -27.46
N VAL A 22 -10.32 21.29 -26.15
CA VAL A 22 -9.19 20.58 -25.50
C VAL A 22 -9.57 19.33 -24.68
N LEU A 23 -10.75 19.25 -24.07
CA LEU A 23 -11.11 18.13 -23.17
C LEU A 23 -12.50 17.54 -23.51
N ASP A 24 -12.59 16.21 -23.59
CA ASP A 24 -13.85 15.46 -23.70
C ASP A 24 -14.59 15.38 -22.35
N ASP A 25 -15.84 14.89 -22.38
CA ASP A 25 -16.70 14.82 -21.19
C ASP A 25 -16.08 14.00 -20.05
N GLN A 26 -15.33 12.94 -20.39
CA GLN A 26 -14.63 12.10 -19.41
C GLN A 26 -13.50 12.89 -18.72
N LYS A 27 -12.71 13.66 -19.47
CA LYS A 27 -11.66 14.51 -18.90
C LYS A 27 -12.21 15.68 -18.09
N ARG A 28 -13.39 16.18 -18.44
CA ARG A 28 -14.10 17.19 -17.63
C ARG A 28 -14.57 16.60 -16.31
N GLU A 29 -15.12 15.40 -16.33
CA GLU A 29 -15.51 14.68 -15.11
C GLU A 29 -14.29 14.38 -14.24
N GLN A 30 -13.16 13.97 -14.83
CA GLN A 30 -11.88 13.81 -14.12
C GLN A 30 -11.37 15.12 -13.51
N LEU A 31 -11.46 16.24 -14.23
CA LEU A 31 -11.12 17.57 -13.69
C LEU A 31 -12.01 17.92 -12.49
N ILE A 32 -13.32 17.76 -12.61
CA ILE A 32 -14.26 18.02 -11.50
C ILE A 32 -13.96 17.12 -10.31
N ASN A 33 -13.74 15.83 -10.56
CA ASN A 33 -13.44 14.83 -9.52
C ASN A 33 -12.06 15.01 -8.91
N SER A 34 -11.11 15.64 -9.61
CA SER A 34 -9.79 15.95 -9.05
C SER A 34 -9.87 16.95 -7.90
N GLY A 35 -10.92 17.79 -7.85
CA GLY A 35 -11.11 18.79 -6.81
C GLY A 35 -10.47 20.15 -7.10
N THR A 36 -9.73 20.31 -8.20
CA THR A 36 -9.19 21.61 -8.63
C THR A 36 -10.13 22.36 -9.58
N ARG A 37 -10.05 23.70 -9.54
CA ARG A 37 -10.66 24.59 -10.55
C ARG A 37 -9.63 25.16 -11.54
N SER A 38 -8.35 24.87 -11.35
CA SER A 38 -7.25 25.32 -12.18
C SER A 38 -6.89 24.26 -13.22
N ILE A 39 -7.07 24.61 -14.50
CA ILE A 39 -6.67 23.72 -15.61
C ILE A 39 -5.16 23.47 -15.59
N GLU A 40 -4.37 24.48 -15.22
CA GLU A 40 -2.92 24.36 -15.06
C GLU A 40 -2.57 23.36 -13.97
N ALA A 41 -3.18 23.49 -12.79
CA ALA A 41 -2.95 22.54 -11.69
C ALA A 41 -3.38 21.12 -12.06
N PHE A 42 -4.49 20.96 -12.78
CA PHE A 42 -4.91 19.64 -13.25
C PHE A 42 -3.90 19.00 -14.21
N ILE A 43 -3.37 19.77 -15.17
CA ILE A 43 -2.38 19.27 -16.12
C ILE A 43 -1.09 18.85 -15.39
N GLU A 44 -0.59 19.66 -14.46
CA GLU A 44 0.60 19.32 -13.69
C GLU A 44 0.35 18.15 -12.75
N PHE A 45 -0.82 18.08 -12.11
CA PHE A 45 -1.22 16.93 -11.30
C PHE A 45 -1.23 15.62 -12.10
N GLN A 46 -1.77 15.63 -13.32
CA GLN A 46 -1.79 14.43 -14.17
C GLN A 46 -0.37 14.00 -14.59
N ARG A 47 0.57 14.93 -14.73
CA ARG A 47 1.99 14.59 -14.95
C ARG A 47 2.61 13.97 -13.70
N ALA A 48 2.38 14.58 -12.53
CA ALA A 48 2.83 14.04 -11.25
C ALA A 48 2.31 12.62 -11.02
N TYR A 49 1.01 12.41 -11.20
CA TYR A 49 0.35 11.12 -11.07
C TYR A 49 0.92 10.04 -12.00
N ARG A 50 1.25 10.40 -13.25
CA ARG A 50 1.87 9.45 -14.18
C ARG A 50 3.25 8.99 -13.72
N VAL A 51 4.08 9.92 -13.24
CA VAL A 51 5.42 9.58 -12.73
C VAL A 51 5.29 8.77 -11.43
N PHE A 52 4.34 9.14 -10.57
CA PHE A 52 3.99 8.41 -9.35
C PHE A 52 3.60 6.95 -9.63
N ASP A 53 2.65 6.71 -10.53
CA ASP A 53 2.18 5.36 -10.87
C ASP A 53 3.32 4.52 -11.48
N GLN A 54 4.15 5.14 -12.34
CA GLN A 54 5.30 4.48 -12.93
C GLN A 54 6.39 4.12 -11.89
N ALA A 55 6.61 4.99 -10.89
CA ALA A 55 7.60 4.75 -9.84
C ALA A 55 7.29 3.47 -9.04
N HIS A 56 6.01 3.11 -8.92
CA HIS A 56 5.56 1.94 -8.19
C HIS A 56 5.63 0.62 -8.98
N LEU A 57 6.01 0.66 -10.26
CA LEU A 57 6.15 -0.56 -11.07
C LEU A 57 7.43 -1.34 -10.73
N ASP A 58 8.49 -0.64 -10.31
CA ASP A 58 9.78 -1.22 -9.92
C ASP A 58 10.13 -0.77 -8.50
N LEU A 59 10.01 -1.70 -7.55
CA LEU A 59 10.31 -1.42 -6.15
C LEU A 59 11.80 -1.17 -5.88
N GLN A 60 12.71 -1.73 -6.67
CA GLN A 60 14.14 -1.55 -6.46
C GLN A 60 14.54 -0.07 -6.57
N THR A 61 13.95 0.61 -7.54
CA THR A 61 14.21 2.03 -7.82
C THR A 61 13.04 2.93 -7.40
N MET A 62 12.01 2.38 -6.74
CA MET A 62 10.79 3.13 -6.38
C MET A 62 11.11 4.40 -5.60
N MET A 63 11.95 4.33 -4.57
CA MET A 63 12.28 5.53 -3.80
C MET A 63 12.97 6.60 -4.64
N GLU A 64 13.91 6.22 -5.51
CA GLU A 64 14.59 7.14 -6.43
C GLU A 64 13.59 7.74 -7.44
N ASN A 65 12.64 6.94 -7.92
CA ASN A 65 11.62 7.33 -8.88
C ASN A 65 10.47 8.13 -8.26
N LEU A 66 10.23 8.02 -6.96
CA LEU A 66 9.21 8.80 -6.26
C LEU A 66 9.67 10.24 -5.97
N ILE A 67 10.97 10.51 -5.88
CA ILE A 67 11.50 11.88 -5.73
C ILE A 67 10.96 12.83 -6.81
N PRO A 68 11.11 12.55 -8.13
CA PRO A 68 10.60 13.44 -9.17
C PRO A 68 9.06 13.52 -9.19
N ALA A 69 8.35 12.47 -8.77
CA ALA A 69 6.89 12.55 -8.59
C ALA A 69 6.52 13.54 -7.49
N ASN A 70 7.25 13.49 -6.37
CA ASN A 70 7.04 14.36 -5.21
C ASN A 70 7.31 15.83 -5.55
N GLU A 71 8.39 16.14 -6.27
CA GLU A 71 8.69 17.50 -6.78
C GLU A 71 7.57 18.04 -7.69
N LEU A 72 6.96 17.18 -8.52
CA LEU A 72 5.84 17.57 -9.38
C LEU A 72 4.56 17.81 -8.57
N PHE A 73 4.32 17.07 -7.49
CA PHE A 73 3.22 17.37 -6.57
C PHE A 73 3.44 18.69 -5.83
N GLU A 74 4.66 18.99 -5.38
CA GLU A 74 4.99 20.31 -4.80
C GLU A 74 4.72 21.45 -5.79
N ALA A 75 5.14 21.29 -7.05
CA ALA A 75 4.87 22.26 -8.11
C ALA A 75 3.36 22.42 -8.37
N THR A 76 2.60 21.33 -8.35
CA THR A 76 1.14 21.33 -8.47
C THR A 76 0.50 22.13 -7.32
N LEU A 77 0.94 21.89 -6.09
CA LEU A 77 0.43 22.52 -4.87
C LEU A 77 0.82 24.00 -4.76
N ALA A 78 1.91 24.42 -5.40
CA ALA A 78 2.26 25.83 -5.54
C ALA A 78 1.27 26.59 -6.44
N VAL A 79 0.62 25.90 -7.39
CA VAL A 79 -0.41 26.47 -8.27
C VAL A 79 -1.80 26.40 -7.63
N ASP A 80 -2.15 25.24 -7.05
CA ASP A 80 -3.42 25.05 -6.35
C ASP A 80 -3.23 24.32 -5.01
N PRO A 81 -3.08 25.07 -3.90
CA PRO A 81 -2.89 24.48 -2.58
C PRO A 81 -4.15 23.81 -2.01
N GLU A 82 -5.31 23.98 -2.64
CA GLU A 82 -6.57 23.34 -2.24
C GLU A 82 -6.83 22.03 -2.99
N LEU A 83 -5.87 21.56 -3.80
CA LEU A 83 -5.96 20.28 -4.48
C LEU A 83 -5.64 19.12 -3.52
N GLY A 84 -6.65 18.66 -2.77
CA GLY A 84 -6.51 17.61 -1.76
C GLY A 84 -5.87 16.30 -2.27
N ALA A 85 -6.12 15.91 -3.52
CA ALA A 85 -5.53 14.72 -4.12
C ALA A 85 -4.00 14.81 -4.25
N ALA A 86 -3.45 16.01 -4.50
CA ALA A 86 -2.00 16.21 -4.60
C ALA A 86 -1.34 16.08 -3.22
N TRP A 87 -1.93 16.66 -2.17
CA TRP A 87 -1.46 16.43 -0.79
C TRP A 87 -1.50 14.94 -0.41
N PHE A 88 -2.57 14.24 -0.78
CA PHE A 88 -2.71 12.82 -0.45
C PHE A 88 -1.64 11.95 -1.11
N LEU A 89 -1.35 12.15 -2.40
CA LEU A 89 -0.33 11.37 -3.11
C LEU A 89 1.10 11.82 -2.78
N HIS A 90 1.31 13.08 -2.40
CA HIS A 90 2.59 13.55 -1.87
C HIS A 90 2.95 12.87 -0.53
N SER A 91 1.95 12.59 0.31
CA SER A 91 2.15 11.91 1.59
C SER A 91 2.73 10.49 1.46
N ASP A 92 2.46 9.83 0.33
CA ASP A 92 2.88 8.47 0.03
C ASP A 92 4.41 8.32 0.06
N TYR A 93 5.15 9.28 -0.52
CA TYR A 93 6.61 9.30 -0.50
C TYR A 93 7.17 9.23 0.93
N PHE A 94 6.62 10.04 1.84
CA PHE A 94 7.08 10.05 3.24
C PHE A 94 6.72 8.78 3.98
N SER A 95 5.53 8.23 3.74
CA SER A 95 5.14 6.96 4.34
C SER A 95 6.01 5.79 3.87
N HIS A 96 6.41 5.76 2.59
CA HIS A 96 7.44 4.86 2.11
C HIS A 96 8.79 5.16 2.80
N TRP A 97 9.31 6.38 2.71
CA TRP A 97 10.61 6.72 3.30
C TRP A 97 10.73 6.35 4.79
N LEU A 98 9.65 6.53 5.56
CA LEU A 98 9.58 6.18 6.98
C LEU A 98 9.36 4.67 7.23
N SER A 99 8.51 4.00 6.45
CA SER A 99 8.21 2.56 6.62
C SER A 99 9.34 1.66 6.15
N ILE A 100 10.14 2.17 5.21
CA ILE A 100 11.21 1.41 4.58
C ILE A 100 12.44 1.28 5.49
N ASP A 101 12.59 2.10 6.55
CA ASP A 101 13.88 2.40 7.20
C ASP A 101 14.88 2.81 6.10
N ALA A 102 15.23 4.08 5.96
CA ALA A 102 16.14 4.61 4.92
C ALA A 102 17.45 3.79 4.68
N VAL A 103 17.37 2.67 3.96
CA VAL A 103 18.41 1.64 3.79
C VAL A 103 18.56 1.22 2.32
N LEU A 104 17.72 1.73 1.41
CA LEU A 104 17.84 1.39 -0.01
C LEU A 104 18.97 2.14 -0.75
N GLU A 105 19.68 3.06 -0.12
CA GLU A 105 20.88 3.64 -0.72
C GLU A 105 22.11 2.95 -0.13
N ARG A 106 22.75 2.05 -0.91
CA ARG A 106 24.01 1.35 -0.59
C ARG A 106 25.16 2.29 -0.13
N ASP A 107 24.98 3.60 -0.25
CA ASP A 107 25.98 4.64 -0.06
C ASP A 107 25.49 5.87 0.75
N ARG A 108 24.33 5.82 1.42
CA ARG A 108 23.84 6.97 2.23
C ARG A 108 23.97 6.73 3.72
N ASP A 109 24.42 7.76 4.44
CA ASP A 109 24.42 7.76 5.90
C ASP A 109 22.99 7.57 6.45
N PRO A 110 22.81 6.83 7.55
CA PRO A 110 21.50 6.70 8.20
C PRO A 110 20.88 8.07 8.46
N ALA A 111 19.59 8.22 8.18
CA ALA A 111 18.86 9.45 8.44
C ALA A 111 18.95 9.83 9.92
N SER A 112 19.20 11.11 10.20
CA SER A 112 19.19 11.63 11.57
C SER A 112 17.77 11.60 12.17
N GLU A 113 17.68 11.57 13.51
CA GLU A 113 16.39 11.68 14.22
C GLU A 113 15.60 12.92 13.81
N SER A 114 16.28 14.03 13.50
CA SER A 114 15.65 15.26 13.01
C SER A 114 15.06 15.11 11.61
N GLU A 115 15.72 14.38 10.70
CA GLU A 115 15.18 14.10 9.37
C GLU A 115 13.96 13.18 9.48
N ILE A 116 14.04 12.16 10.33
CA ILE A 116 12.93 11.25 10.61
C ILE A 116 11.71 12.01 11.16
N THR A 117 11.95 12.88 12.15
CA THR A 117 10.90 13.71 12.74
C THR A 117 10.28 14.66 11.72
N ALA A 118 11.10 15.31 10.88
CA ALA A 118 10.62 16.25 9.87
C ALA A 118 9.80 15.56 8.78
N ALA A 119 10.22 14.37 8.33
CA ALA A 119 9.46 13.57 7.37
C ALA A 119 8.11 13.12 7.94
N PHE A 120 8.08 12.67 9.21
CA PHE A 120 6.83 12.30 9.87
C PHE A 120 5.89 13.50 10.03
N GLN A 121 6.41 14.66 10.42
CA GLN A 121 5.62 15.89 10.47
C GLN A 121 5.05 16.30 9.10
N THR A 122 5.82 16.09 8.03
CA THR A 122 5.37 16.36 6.67
C THR A 122 4.26 15.40 6.25
N LEU A 123 4.44 14.10 6.45
CA LEU A 123 3.41 13.07 6.24
C LEU A 123 2.09 13.44 6.93
N MET A 124 2.14 13.76 8.22
CA MET A 124 0.93 14.09 8.99
C MET A 124 0.29 15.40 8.51
N SER A 125 1.09 16.44 8.26
CA SER A 125 0.59 17.70 7.70
C SER A 125 -0.07 17.53 6.33
N ASP A 126 0.50 16.70 5.46
CA ASP A 126 -0.05 16.45 4.14
C ASP A 126 -1.40 15.75 4.22
N LEU A 127 -1.52 14.73 5.08
CA LEU A 127 -2.78 14.03 5.30
C LEU A 127 -3.84 14.95 5.91
N GLU A 128 -3.49 15.79 6.89
CA GLU A 128 -4.41 16.79 7.46
C GLU A 128 -4.91 17.79 6.41
N ARG A 129 -4.02 18.27 5.53
CA ARG A 129 -4.39 19.15 4.41
C ARG A 129 -5.25 18.44 3.39
N ALA A 130 -4.91 17.20 3.04
CA ALA A 130 -5.68 16.37 2.13
C ALA A 130 -7.11 16.14 2.65
N VAL A 131 -7.28 15.83 3.94
CA VAL A 131 -8.61 15.71 4.58
C VAL A 131 -9.39 17.02 4.48
N SER A 132 -8.73 18.14 4.78
CA SER A 132 -9.38 19.46 4.82
C SER A 132 -9.80 19.94 3.42
N ALA A 133 -8.96 19.72 2.41
CA ALA A 133 -9.15 20.19 1.04
C ALA A 133 -10.06 19.27 0.20
N THR A 134 -10.12 17.97 0.50
CA THR A 134 -10.94 17.02 -0.27
C THR A 134 -12.42 17.24 0.00
N SER A 135 -13.21 17.57 -1.02
CA SER A 135 -14.66 17.82 -0.89
C SER A 135 -15.52 16.55 -0.88
N ALA A 136 -15.09 15.50 -1.61
CA ALA A 136 -15.77 14.21 -1.72
C ALA A 136 -15.77 13.47 -0.37
N PRO A 137 -16.95 13.22 0.25
CA PRO A 137 -17.03 12.67 1.61
C PRO A 137 -16.38 11.29 1.77
N GLU A 138 -16.56 10.41 0.79
CA GLU A 138 -16.03 9.06 0.80
C GLU A 138 -14.51 9.05 0.63
N GLN A 139 -13.96 9.85 -0.30
CA GLN A 139 -12.52 10.01 -0.45
C GLN A 139 -11.90 10.60 0.82
N ARG A 140 -12.50 11.66 1.37
CA ARG A 140 -12.04 12.29 2.62
C ARG A 140 -11.98 11.27 3.76
N ARG A 141 -12.93 10.34 3.83
CA ARG A 141 -12.96 9.29 4.85
C ARG A 141 -11.81 8.30 4.70
N ILE A 142 -11.44 7.91 3.48
CA ILE A 142 -10.25 7.07 3.23
C ILE A 142 -8.98 7.79 3.67
N ILE A 143 -8.84 9.07 3.33
CA ILE A 143 -7.68 9.88 3.76
C ILE A 143 -7.64 10.00 5.30
N ASP A 144 -8.79 10.22 5.96
CA ASP A 144 -8.86 10.26 7.44
C ASP A 144 -8.51 8.91 8.10
N ILE A 145 -8.87 7.79 7.46
CA ILE A 145 -8.44 6.45 7.91
C ILE A 145 -6.91 6.33 7.86
N GLU A 146 -6.28 6.74 6.76
CA GLU A 146 -4.83 6.66 6.60
C GLU A 146 -4.11 7.67 7.51
N HIS A 147 -4.66 8.86 7.73
CA HIS A 147 -4.19 9.79 8.75
C HIS A 147 -4.22 9.15 10.16
N ARG A 148 -5.33 8.50 10.53
CA ARG A 148 -5.46 7.82 11.83
C ARG A 148 -4.54 6.62 11.97
N MET A 149 -4.26 5.91 10.86
CA MET A 149 -3.33 4.78 10.82
C MET A 149 -1.97 5.18 11.39
N PHE A 150 -1.49 6.39 11.08
CA PHE A 150 -0.21 6.93 11.53
C PHE A 150 -0.30 7.75 12.84
N SER A 151 -1.48 7.83 13.44
CA SER A 151 -1.70 8.62 14.66
C SER A 151 -1.59 7.77 15.92
N ASP A 152 -1.47 8.45 17.07
CA ASP A 152 -1.43 7.81 18.38
C ASP A 152 -2.77 7.25 18.87
N SER A 153 -3.83 7.23 18.06
CA SER A 153 -5.09 6.61 18.47
C SER A 153 -5.86 5.98 17.32
N TRP A 154 -6.20 4.71 17.50
CA TRP A 154 -7.05 3.98 16.57
C TRP A 154 -8.49 3.87 17.06
N GLN A 155 -8.89 4.69 18.03
CA GLN A 155 -10.22 4.63 18.64
C GLN A 155 -11.34 4.65 17.57
N GLY A 156 -12.09 3.56 17.50
CA GLY A 156 -13.22 3.40 16.57
C GLY A 156 -12.83 3.22 15.10
N LEU A 157 -11.52 3.02 14.80
CA LEU A 157 -11.02 2.85 13.44
C LEU A 157 -11.66 1.64 12.75
N GLY A 158 -11.85 0.51 13.44
CA GLY A 158 -12.40 -0.70 12.86
C GLY A 158 -13.77 -0.50 12.21
N GLY A 159 -14.71 0.15 12.91
CA GLY A 159 -16.04 0.44 12.36
C GLY A 159 -16.01 1.41 11.16
N ILE A 160 -15.06 2.36 11.16
CA ILE A 160 -14.88 3.30 10.04
C ILE A 160 -14.28 2.57 8.83
N VAL A 161 -13.28 1.70 9.04
CA VAL A 161 -12.67 0.89 7.98
C VAL A 161 -13.72 -0.04 7.36
N GLU A 162 -14.49 -0.77 8.16
CA GLU A 162 -15.55 -1.66 7.68
C GLU A 162 -16.61 -0.90 6.87
N THR A 163 -17.05 0.25 7.37
CA THR A 163 -18.01 1.11 6.65
C THR A 163 -17.43 1.62 5.32
N SER A 164 -16.17 2.03 5.30
CA SER A 164 -15.49 2.52 4.10
C SER A 164 -15.25 1.41 3.07
N ALA A 165 -14.94 0.20 3.54
CA ALA A 165 -14.79 -0.99 2.70
C ALA A 165 -16.10 -1.35 1.99
N ALA A 166 -17.27 -0.98 2.53
CA ALA A 166 -18.57 -1.14 1.88
C ALA A 166 -18.95 0.01 0.91
N SER A 167 -18.12 1.06 0.80
CA SER A 167 -18.42 2.22 -0.06
C SER A 167 -18.44 1.85 -1.53
N ARG A 168 -19.45 2.32 -2.28
CA ARG A 168 -19.62 2.04 -3.72
C ARG A 168 -19.05 3.12 -4.65
N THR A 169 -18.38 4.13 -4.09
CA THR A 169 -17.78 5.22 -4.85
C THR A 169 -16.39 4.85 -5.35
N CYS A 170 -15.97 5.41 -6.50
CA CYS A 170 -14.59 5.37 -6.93
C CYS A 170 -13.73 6.25 -6.01
N VAL A 171 -12.89 5.63 -5.21
CA VAL A 171 -11.97 6.29 -4.28
C VAL A 171 -10.58 5.70 -4.43
N THR A 172 -9.57 6.52 -4.16
CA THR A 172 -8.16 6.15 -4.17
C THR A 172 -7.68 5.96 -2.74
N SER A 173 -6.82 4.98 -2.52
CA SER A 173 -6.13 4.73 -1.24
C SER A 173 -4.63 4.56 -1.49
N ASN A 174 -3.79 4.89 -0.50
CA ASN A 174 -2.38 4.50 -0.49
C ASN A 174 -2.26 3.21 0.33
N TRP A 175 -2.68 3.26 1.59
CA TRP A 175 -2.39 2.22 2.59
C TRP A 175 -3.60 1.45 3.11
N PHE A 176 -4.82 1.75 2.67
CA PHE A 176 -6.03 1.03 3.08
C PHE A 176 -5.95 -0.51 2.91
N ILE A 177 -5.05 -1.01 2.04
CA ILE A 177 -4.78 -2.43 1.84
C ILE A 177 -4.20 -3.11 3.08
N GLY A 178 -3.53 -2.38 3.98
CA GLY A 178 -2.97 -2.91 5.22
C GLY A 178 -4.02 -3.53 6.15
N PHE A 179 -5.31 -3.23 5.96
CA PHE A 179 -6.41 -3.84 6.71
C PHE A 179 -6.92 -5.17 6.13
N ALA A 180 -6.44 -5.61 4.96
CA ALA A 180 -6.87 -6.88 4.37
C ALA A 180 -6.68 -8.10 5.30
N PRO A 181 -5.61 -8.23 6.10
CA PRO A 181 -5.47 -9.34 7.05
C PRO A 181 -6.56 -9.40 8.12
N LEU A 182 -7.17 -8.25 8.42
CA LEU A 182 -8.09 -8.09 9.56
C LEU A 182 -9.56 -8.11 9.12
N LEU A 183 -9.85 -7.92 7.84
CA LEU A 183 -11.21 -7.87 7.29
C LEU A 183 -11.43 -8.81 6.10
N SER A 184 -10.40 -9.19 5.34
CA SER A 184 -10.49 -10.06 4.15
C SER A 184 -11.47 -9.57 3.07
N GLU A 185 -12.67 -10.17 2.98
CA GLU A 185 -13.64 -9.97 1.89
C GLU A 185 -14.03 -8.50 1.66
N PRO A 186 -14.37 -7.68 2.68
CA PRO A 186 -14.73 -6.27 2.46
C PRO A 186 -13.61 -5.47 1.80
N ILE A 187 -12.34 -5.78 2.12
CA ILE A 187 -11.19 -5.10 1.49
C ILE A 187 -10.99 -5.61 0.05
N ALA A 188 -11.21 -6.90 -0.20
CA ALA A 188 -11.19 -7.44 -1.57
C ALA A 188 -12.28 -6.82 -2.45
N GLU A 189 -13.50 -6.65 -1.92
CA GLU A 189 -14.58 -5.97 -2.63
C GLU A 189 -14.26 -4.49 -2.90
N PHE A 190 -13.61 -3.80 -1.95
CA PHE A 190 -13.12 -2.44 -2.13
C PHE A 190 -12.18 -2.33 -3.33
N TYR A 191 -11.15 -3.17 -3.40
CA TYR A 191 -10.19 -3.12 -4.49
C TYR A 191 -10.73 -3.70 -5.81
N SER A 192 -11.68 -4.63 -5.75
CA SER A 192 -12.45 -5.06 -6.93
C SER A 192 -13.14 -3.87 -7.60
N ARG A 193 -13.71 -2.95 -6.81
CA ARG A 193 -14.27 -1.70 -7.35
C ARG A 193 -13.20 -0.73 -7.84
N ALA A 194 -12.07 -0.61 -7.12
CA ALA A 194 -10.97 0.26 -7.54
C ALA A 194 -10.46 -0.10 -8.95
N VAL A 195 -10.28 -1.39 -9.26
CA VAL A 195 -9.87 -1.84 -10.61
C VAL A 195 -10.97 -1.66 -11.67
N LEU A 196 -12.25 -1.53 -11.29
CA LEU A 196 -13.31 -1.17 -12.24
C LEU A 196 -13.35 0.34 -12.51
N CYS A 197 -13.02 1.14 -11.51
CA CYS A 197 -12.97 2.60 -11.60
C CYS A 197 -11.79 3.10 -12.45
N ASP A 198 -10.61 2.50 -12.25
CA ASP A 198 -9.41 2.79 -13.03
C ASP A 198 -8.68 1.48 -13.39
N PRO A 199 -9.12 0.79 -14.46
CA PRO A 199 -8.58 -0.51 -14.86
C PRO A 199 -7.15 -0.45 -15.41
N LEU A 200 -6.64 0.74 -15.75
CA LEU A 200 -5.28 0.90 -16.26
C LEU A 200 -4.25 1.20 -15.17
N ASN A 201 -4.71 1.58 -13.97
CA ASN A 201 -3.84 1.75 -12.82
C ASN A 201 -3.42 0.38 -12.26
N TYR A 202 -2.15 0.05 -12.42
CA TYR A 202 -1.59 -1.23 -11.94
C TYR A 202 -1.56 -1.33 -10.41
N LEU A 203 -1.43 -0.22 -9.68
CA LEU A 203 -1.47 -0.24 -8.21
C LEU A 203 -2.82 -0.73 -7.67
N ASN A 204 -3.92 -0.37 -8.31
CA ASN A 204 -5.24 -0.90 -7.96
C ASN A 204 -5.28 -2.42 -8.12
N TRP A 205 -4.69 -2.93 -9.21
CA TRP A 205 -4.58 -4.38 -9.46
C TRP A 205 -3.71 -5.08 -8.44
N LEU A 206 -2.57 -4.51 -8.09
CA LEU A 206 -1.68 -5.05 -7.05
C LEU A 206 -2.42 -5.17 -5.71
N LYS A 207 -3.11 -4.11 -5.28
CA LYS A 207 -3.90 -4.12 -4.04
C LYS A 207 -5.09 -5.09 -4.14
N PHE A 208 -5.65 -5.26 -5.34
CA PHE A 208 -6.71 -6.24 -5.56
C PHE A 208 -6.20 -7.68 -5.48
N PHE A 209 -5.03 -8.01 -6.02
CA PHE A 209 -4.40 -9.33 -5.85
C PHE A 209 -4.09 -9.58 -4.38
N ALA A 210 -3.51 -8.60 -3.70
CA ALA A 210 -3.19 -8.67 -2.28
C ALA A 210 -4.42 -8.95 -1.41
N SER A 211 -5.52 -8.23 -1.64
CA SER A 211 -6.75 -8.43 -0.88
C SER A 211 -7.50 -9.70 -1.26
N THR A 212 -7.50 -10.09 -2.54
CA THR A 212 -8.07 -11.38 -2.99
C THR A 212 -7.32 -12.56 -2.39
N HIS A 213 -5.98 -12.48 -2.29
CA HIS A 213 -5.19 -13.48 -1.58
C HIS A 213 -5.71 -13.70 -0.14
N TRP A 214 -6.09 -12.62 0.55
CA TRP A 214 -6.64 -12.68 1.91
C TRP A 214 -8.04 -13.27 2.04
N THR A 215 -8.69 -13.61 0.94
CA THR A 215 -9.93 -14.42 0.92
C THR A 215 -9.65 -15.93 0.97
N GLY A 216 -8.40 -16.35 0.71
CA GLY A 216 -8.00 -17.75 0.67
C GLY A 216 -8.43 -18.51 -0.60
N ASP A 217 -9.10 -17.85 -1.55
CA ASP A 217 -9.51 -18.45 -2.82
C ASP A 217 -8.38 -18.36 -3.87
N ALA A 218 -7.62 -19.46 -4.00
CA ALA A 218 -6.51 -19.56 -4.93
C ALA A 218 -6.95 -19.51 -6.41
N GLU A 219 -8.11 -20.05 -6.75
CA GLU A 219 -8.64 -20.02 -8.12
C GLU A 219 -9.04 -18.60 -8.51
N ALA A 220 -9.78 -17.91 -7.63
CA ALA A 220 -10.13 -16.52 -7.82
C ALA A 220 -8.87 -15.64 -7.95
N LEU A 221 -7.88 -15.81 -7.07
CA LEU A 221 -6.63 -15.06 -7.15
C LEU A 221 -5.92 -15.25 -8.50
N ARG A 222 -5.78 -16.49 -8.99
CA ARG A 222 -5.16 -16.76 -10.30
C ARG A 222 -5.95 -16.16 -11.46
N SER A 223 -7.29 -16.24 -11.40
CA SER A 223 -8.19 -15.65 -12.40
C SER A 223 -7.99 -14.13 -12.47
N GLU A 224 -7.99 -13.46 -11.32
CA GLU A 224 -7.83 -12.01 -11.27
C GLU A 224 -6.44 -11.55 -11.69
N ILE A 225 -5.38 -12.28 -11.32
CA ILE A 225 -4.03 -12.01 -11.82
C ILE A 225 -3.99 -12.08 -13.35
N ALA A 226 -4.55 -13.15 -13.95
CA ALA A 226 -4.59 -13.30 -15.40
C ALA A 226 -5.36 -12.14 -16.06
N ARG A 227 -6.50 -11.75 -15.49
CA ARG A 227 -7.30 -10.61 -15.97
C ARG A 227 -6.53 -9.30 -15.87
N GLY A 228 -5.81 -9.06 -14.78
CA GLY A 228 -5.01 -7.85 -14.60
C GLY A 228 -3.87 -7.74 -15.60
N ILE A 229 -3.19 -8.84 -15.89
CA ILE A 229 -2.16 -8.90 -16.95
C ILE A 229 -2.78 -8.63 -18.33
N GLU A 230 -3.95 -9.21 -18.63
CA GLU A 230 -4.64 -8.98 -19.90
C GLU A 230 -5.04 -7.51 -20.10
N VAL A 231 -5.57 -6.89 -19.04
CA VAL A 231 -6.06 -5.50 -19.09
C VAL A 231 -4.92 -4.49 -19.13
N THR A 232 -3.89 -4.67 -18.30
CA THR A 232 -2.80 -3.69 -18.16
C THR A 232 -1.64 -3.96 -19.12
N GLY A 233 -1.45 -5.20 -19.56
CA GLY A 233 -0.24 -5.64 -20.25
C GLY A 233 1.00 -5.70 -19.34
N THR A 234 0.83 -5.47 -18.03
CA THR A 234 1.94 -5.33 -17.07
C THR A 234 2.13 -6.62 -16.28
N ARG A 235 3.39 -7.03 -16.14
CA ARG A 235 3.84 -8.04 -15.18
C ARG A 235 4.96 -7.41 -14.37
N THR A 236 4.90 -7.54 -13.05
CA THR A 236 5.99 -7.13 -12.15
C THR A 236 6.32 -8.25 -11.18
N THR A 237 7.39 -8.06 -10.40
CA THR A 237 7.73 -8.89 -9.26
C THR A 237 6.53 -9.21 -8.37
N TRP A 238 5.65 -8.26 -8.07
CA TRP A 238 4.47 -8.54 -7.25
C TRP A 238 3.40 -9.37 -7.96
N THR A 239 3.24 -9.20 -9.27
CA THR A 239 2.34 -10.06 -10.06
C THR A 239 2.77 -11.52 -9.90
N GLU A 240 4.07 -11.78 -10.05
CA GLU A 240 4.62 -13.13 -9.93
C GLU A 240 4.62 -13.63 -8.49
N TRP A 241 4.87 -12.76 -7.50
CA TRP A 241 4.71 -13.09 -6.08
C TRP A 241 3.32 -13.65 -5.78
N TYR A 242 2.25 -12.97 -6.21
CA TYR A 242 0.89 -13.45 -5.95
C TYR A 242 0.53 -14.70 -6.75
N ARG A 243 1.20 -14.97 -7.88
CA ARG A 243 1.10 -16.28 -8.55
C ARG A 243 1.73 -17.38 -7.69
N VAL A 244 2.91 -17.14 -7.12
CA VAL A 244 3.54 -18.07 -6.16
C VAL A 244 2.63 -18.28 -4.96
N GLN A 245 2.13 -17.20 -4.34
CA GLN A 245 1.23 -17.29 -3.19
C GLN A 245 -0.04 -18.10 -3.52
N SER A 246 -0.63 -17.94 -4.71
CA SER A 246 -1.80 -18.71 -5.11
C SER A 246 -1.56 -20.22 -5.12
N HIS A 247 -0.35 -20.67 -5.47
CA HIS A 247 0.02 -22.08 -5.40
C HIS A 247 0.28 -22.52 -3.95
N LEU A 248 0.87 -21.65 -3.13
CA LEU A 248 1.14 -21.93 -1.71
C LEU A 248 -0.14 -22.08 -0.87
N LEU A 249 -1.21 -21.35 -1.21
CA LEU A 249 -2.54 -21.53 -0.59
C LEU A 249 -3.04 -22.99 -0.69
N GLU A 250 -2.68 -23.70 -1.75
CA GLU A 250 -3.09 -25.08 -2.02
C GLU A 250 -2.00 -26.11 -1.71
N GLY A 251 -0.81 -25.67 -1.25
CA GLY A 251 0.36 -26.54 -1.08
C GLY A 251 0.95 -27.07 -2.39
N ASP A 252 0.67 -26.42 -3.53
CA ASP A 252 1.20 -26.81 -4.85
C ASP A 252 2.61 -26.26 -5.08
N PHE A 253 3.60 -26.88 -4.45
CA PHE A 253 4.99 -26.42 -4.55
C PHE A 253 5.59 -26.57 -5.96
N ALA A 254 5.09 -27.52 -6.76
CA ALA A 254 5.53 -27.69 -8.14
C ALA A 254 5.03 -26.54 -9.02
N GLY A 255 3.76 -26.16 -8.87
CA GLY A 255 3.19 -24.97 -9.52
C GLY A 255 3.88 -23.70 -9.07
N ALA A 256 4.13 -23.55 -7.76
CA ALA A 256 4.87 -22.40 -7.21
C ALA A 256 6.25 -22.22 -7.87
N ARG A 257 7.02 -23.29 -8.05
CA ARG A 257 8.33 -23.24 -8.75
C ARG A 257 8.23 -23.12 -10.27
N SER A 258 7.05 -23.31 -10.85
CA SER A 258 6.82 -23.11 -12.29
C SER A 258 6.63 -21.64 -12.66
N VAL A 259 6.38 -20.78 -11.66
CA VAL A 259 6.23 -19.35 -11.86
C VAL A 259 7.57 -18.76 -12.35
N PRO A 260 7.57 -18.00 -13.46
CA PRO A 260 8.77 -17.37 -13.98
C PRO A 260 9.48 -16.48 -12.94
N THR A 261 10.80 -16.58 -12.93
CA THR A 261 11.68 -15.79 -12.05
C THR A 261 12.41 -14.68 -12.80
N ASP A 262 11.99 -14.38 -14.03
CA ASP A 262 12.51 -13.30 -14.87
C ASP A 262 12.45 -11.93 -14.18
N PHE A 263 11.51 -11.75 -13.24
CA PHE A 263 11.35 -10.56 -12.41
C PHE A 263 12.02 -10.65 -11.03
N GLN A 264 12.60 -11.80 -10.63
CA GLN A 264 13.23 -11.94 -9.29
C GLN A 264 14.45 -11.02 -9.08
N GLY A 265 15.02 -10.46 -10.15
CA GLY A 265 16.13 -9.52 -10.09
C GLY A 265 15.74 -8.07 -9.78
N GLU A 266 14.44 -7.74 -9.73
CA GLU A 266 13.90 -6.37 -9.62
C GLU A 266 13.57 -5.95 -8.17
N GLY A 267 14.20 -6.60 -7.18
CA GLY A 267 14.15 -6.17 -5.77
C GLY A 267 12.79 -6.34 -5.06
N LEU A 268 12.87 -6.51 -3.75
CA LEU A 268 11.78 -6.29 -2.79
C LEU A 268 10.51 -7.16 -2.93
N VAL A 269 10.68 -8.43 -3.30
CA VAL A 269 9.85 -9.41 -2.60
C VAL A 269 10.43 -9.52 -1.20
N ASN A 270 9.62 -9.33 -0.15
CA ASN A 270 10.07 -9.45 1.24
C ASN A 270 10.87 -10.73 1.50
N VAL A 271 10.64 -11.80 0.72
CA VAL A 271 11.42 -13.02 0.75
C VAL A 271 11.54 -13.59 -0.67
N PRO A 272 12.72 -14.01 -1.15
CA PRO A 272 12.85 -14.68 -2.45
C PRO A 272 11.88 -15.85 -2.61
N TYR A 273 11.31 -16.07 -3.81
CA TYR A 273 10.24 -17.07 -3.98
C TYR A 273 10.66 -18.46 -3.51
N GLU A 274 11.88 -18.90 -3.83
CA GLU A 274 12.35 -20.22 -3.43
C GLU A 274 12.55 -20.32 -1.91
N VAL A 275 12.94 -19.25 -1.22
CA VAL A 275 13.01 -19.24 0.26
C VAL A 275 11.62 -19.45 0.84
N ASN A 276 10.61 -18.75 0.30
CA ASN A 276 9.22 -18.91 0.73
C ASN A 276 8.72 -20.35 0.48
N ILE A 277 8.92 -20.88 -0.73
CA ILE A 277 8.52 -22.25 -1.11
C ILE A 277 9.20 -23.28 -0.21
N LEU A 278 10.51 -23.17 0.05
CA LEU A 278 11.25 -24.07 0.94
C LEU A 278 10.69 -24.03 2.37
N ALA A 279 10.38 -22.84 2.89
CA ALA A 279 9.81 -22.70 4.22
C ALA A 279 8.43 -23.38 4.30
N ALA A 280 7.56 -23.17 3.31
CA ALA A 280 6.22 -23.77 3.24
C ALA A 280 6.28 -25.30 3.04
N GLU A 281 7.30 -25.83 2.36
CA GLU A 281 7.58 -27.27 2.25
C GLU A 281 8.08 -27.91 3.57
N GLY A 282 8.33 -27.11 4.61
CA GLY A 282 8.91 -27.58 5.87
C GLY A 282 10.44 -27.73 5.83
N ARG A 283 11.11 -27.17 4.82
CA ARG A 283 12.57 -27.18 4.65
C ARG A 283 13.19 -25.88 5.19
N ALA A 284 12.84 -25.53 6.43
CA ALA A 284 13.18 -24.25 7.05
C ALA A 284 14.69 -23.99 7.14
N GLU A 285 15.52 -25.00 7.39
CA GLU A 285 16.98 -24.84 7.41
C GLU A 285 17.55 -24.48 6.03
N GLU A 286 17.01 -25.07 4.97
CA GLU A 286 17.42 -24.75 3.60
C GLU A 286 16.93 -23.36 3.19
N ALA A 287 15.70 -22.99 3.58
CA ALA A 287 15.18 -21.64 3.42
C ALA A 287 16.08 -20.61 4.12
N ARG A 288 16.46 -20.87 5.38
CA ARG A 288 17.37 -20.01 6.15
C ARG A 288 18.73 -19.88 5.49
N ALA A 289 19.34 -21.00 5.08
CA ALA A 289 20.64 -20.99 4.42
C ALA A 289 20.60 -20.22 3.08
N LEU A 290 19.55 -20.42 2.28
CA LEU A 290 19.38 -19.70 1.01
C LEU A 290 19.20 -18.21 1.26
N PHE A 291 18.33 -17.82 2.20
CA PHE A 291 18.13 -16.42 2.57
C PHE A 291 19.46 -15.78 2.98
N SER A 292 20.18 -16.38 3.94
CA SER A 292 21.49 -15.85 4.39
C SER A 292 22.54 -15.75 3.27
N SER A 293 22.44 -16.55 2.20
CA SER A 293 23.35 -16.47 1.05
C SER A 293 23.02 -15.34 0.07
N LEU A 294 21.76 -14.92 0.04
CA LEU A 294 21.25 -13.86 -0.83
C LEU A 294 21.15 -12.51 -0.11
N TYR A 295 21.21 -12.54 1.22
CA TYR A 295 20.80 -11.44 2.07
C TYR A 295 21.96 -10.88 2.90
N ASP A 296 22.18 -9.57 2.82
CA ASP A 296 23.04 -8.82 3.72
C ASP A 296 22.21 -8.01 4.75
N PRO A 297 22.21 -8.40 6.04
CA PRO A 297 21.37 -7.78 7.06
C PRO A 297 21.68 -6.32 7.34
N THR A 298 22.79 -5.79 6.84
CA THR A 298 23.17 -4.38 7.01
C THR A 298 22.53 -3.45 5.98
N ILE A 299 22.02 -3.99 4.88
CA ILE A 299 21.47 -3.22 3.74
C ILE A 299 20.03 -3.58 3.40
N HIS A 300 19.37 -4.38 4.22
CA HIS A 300 18.04 -4.85 3.94
C HIS A 300 17.07 -4.59 5.09
N ARG A 301 15.81 -4.38 4.71
CA ARG A 301 14.74 -3.83 5.55
C ARG A 301 14.33 -4.76 6.69
N LEU A 302 13.89 -4.19 7.81
CA LEU A 302 13.46 -4.94 8.98
C LEU A 302 12.19 -5.77 8.73
N ASP A 303 11.26 -5.30 7.90
CA ASP A 303 10.03 -6.02 7.54
C ASP A 303 10.31 -7.36 6.82
N THR A 304 11.30 -7.36 5.93
CA THR A 304 11.83 -8.55 5.26
C THR A 304 12.44 -9.53 6.27
N GLN A 305 13.26 -9.05 7.20
CA GLN A 305 13.86 -9.90 8.25
C GLN A 305 12.79 -10.49 9.16
N LEU A 306 11.79 -9.69 9.52
CA LEU A 306 10.67 -10.10 10.35
C LEU A 306 9.85 -11.20 9.66
N MET A 307 9.49 -11.00 8.40
CA MET A 307 8.78 -12.01 7.62
C MET A 307 9.61 -13.30 7.53
N MET A 308 10.91 -13.18 7.24
CA MET A 308 11.80 -14.34 7.15
C MET A 308 11.86 -15.12 8.47
N ALA A 309 12.09 -14.44 9.60
CA ALA A 309 12.12 -15.04 10.92
C ALA A 309 10.81 -15.80 11.22
N ALA A 310 9.66 -15.20 10.89
CA ALA A 310 8.37 -15.84 11.07
C ALA A 310 8.21 -17.13 10.24
N ILE A 311 8.50 -17.11 8.93
CA ILE A 311 8.25 -18.26 8.06
C ILE A 311 9.20 -19.44 8.33
N VAL A 312 10.39 -19.21 8.90
CA VAL A 312 11.30 -20.30 9.32
C VAL A 312 11.15 -20.70 10.78
N GLY A 313 10.14 -20.17 11.48
CA GLY A 313 9.82 -20.59 12.84
C GLY A 313 10.72 -19.96 13.92
N ASP A 314 11.45 -18.90 13.61
CA ASP A 314 12.30 -18.18 14.58
C ASP A 314 11.50 -17.12 15.33
N ARG A 315 10.68 -17.57 16.29
CA ARG A 315 9.78 -16.72 17.08
C ARG A 315 10.53 -15.66 17.89
N GLU A 316 11.68 -16.01 18.46
CA GLU A 316 12.48 -15.09 19.27
C GLU A 316 13.00 -13.93 18.42
N GLU A 317 13.54 -14.22 17.23
CA GLU A 317 14.01 -13.21 16.31
C GLU A 317 12.87 -12.37 15.73
N ALA A 318 11.75 -13.00 15.37
CA ALA A 318 10.55 -12.29 14.92
C ALA A 318 10.07 -11.27 15.98
N ASN A 319 9.96 -11.70 17.25
CA ASN A 319 9.59 -10.80 18.34
C ASN A 319 10.63 -9.69 18.57
N ARG A 320 11.92 -10.00 18.48
CA ARG A 320 13.01 -9.02 18.63
C ARG A 320 12.93 -7.93 17.56
N ILE A 321 12.68 -8.30 16.31
CA ILE A 321 12.56 -7.36 15.20
C ILE A 321 11.27 -6.56 15.32
N ALA A 322 10.13 -7.22 15.57
CA ALA A 322 8.85 -6.52 15.75
C ALA A 322 8.92 -5.48 16.87
N SER A 323 9.52 -5.83 18.01
CA SER A 323 9.76 -4.91 19.13
C SER A 323 10.67 -3.74 18.77
N SER A 324 11.59 -3.91 17.81
CA SER A 324 12.46 -2.81 17.37
C SER A 324 11.79 -1.87 16.37
N ILE A 325 10.75 -2.35 15.67
CA ILE A 325 9.89 -1.56 14.80
C ILE A 325 8.85 -0.79 15.63
N ASP A 326 8.27 -1.42 16.65
CA ASP A 326 7.20 -0.87 17.49
C ASP A 326 7.60 0.49 18.11
N GLY A 327 6.72 1.48 17.99
CA GLY A 327 6.95 2.84 18.51
C GLY A 327 7.82 3.73 17.63
N ARG A 328 8.31 3.27 16.47
CA ARG A 328 8.88 4.15 15.44
C ARG A 328 7.77 4.90 14.69
N PRO A 329 8.07 6.06 14.08
CA PRO A 329 7.16 6.68 13.13
C PRO A 329 6.70 5.67 12.08
N VAL A 330 5.40 5.63 11.81
CA VAL A 330 4.72 4.70 10.89
C VAL A 330 4.91 3.20 11.16
N SER A 331 5.34 2.82 12.38
CA SER A 331 5.58 1.42 12.75
C SER A 331 4.38 0.51 12.51
N GLU A 332 3.18 1.02 12.73
CA GLU A 332 1.92 0.31 12.53
C GLU A 332 1.74 -0.12 11.08
N LEU A 333 2.13 0.73 10.13
CA LEU A 333 2.09 0.39 8.72
C LEU A 333 3.08 -0.74 8.42
N ALA A 334 4.33 -0.66 8.92
CA ALA A 334 5.33 -1.70 8.69
C ALA A 334 4.87 -3.06 9.24
N LEU A 335 4.28 -3.10 10.43
CA LEU A 335 3.75 -4.31 11.06
C LEU A 335 2.52 -4.86 10.31
N LEU A 336 1.59 -4.01 9.88
CA LEU A 336 0.45 -4.39 9.05
C LEU A 336 0.88 -4.95 7.68
N MET A 337 1.82 -4.28 7.01
CA MET A 337 2.29 -4.70 5.69
C MET A 337 3.10 -6.00 5.77
N THR A 338 3.92 -6.19 6.80
CA THR A 338 4.61 -7.47 7.02
C THR A 338 3.60 -8.60 7.21
N THR A 339 2.53 -8.33 7.97
CA THR A 339 1.42 -9.26 8.16
C THR A 339 0.74 -9.59 6.83
N LEU A 340 0.37 -8.55 6.05
CA LEU A 340 -0.25 -8.67 4.72
C LEU A 340 0.53 -9.60 3.80
N PHE A 341 1.85 -9.45 3.73
CA PHE A 341 2.68 -10.20 2.80
C PHE A 341 3.07 -11.59 3.31
N CYS A 342 3.16 -11.80 4.63
CA CYS A 342 3.45 -13.12 5.18
C CYS A 342 2.29 -14.11 4.98
N ALA A 343 1.06 -13.63 5.19
CA ALA A 343 -0.17 -14.44 5.20
C ALA A 343 -0.08 -15.71 6.07
N CYS A 344 0.75 -15.65 7.10
CA CYS A 344 1.15 -16.76 7.95
C CYS A 344 0.46 -16.72 9.33
N GLY A 345 -0.63 -15.97 9.45
CA GLY A 345 -1.30 -15.65 10.72
C GLY A 345 -0.49 -14.63 11.51
N GLU A 346 -0.29 -14.89 12.80
CA GLU A 346 0.49 -14.03 13.70
C GLU A 346 1.99 -14.05 13.35
N VAL A 347 2.51 -12.99 12.72
CA VAL A 347 3.93 -12.90 12.31
C VAL A 347 4.86 -12.87 13.53
N PHE A 348 4.45 -12.18 14.57
CA PHE A 348 5.14 -11.96 15.85
C PHE A 348 4.11 -11.98 16.97
N ASP A 349 4.50 -12.30 18.19
CA ASP A 349 3.60 -12.23 19.33
C ASP A 349 3.14 -10.79 19.55
N LEU A 350 1.84 -10.56 19.64
CA LEU A 350 1.30 -9.21 19.87
C LEU A 350 1.86 -8.55 21.14
N ASP A 351 2.27 -9.34 22.14
CA ASP A 351 2.91 -8.85 23.37
C ASP A 351 4.33 -8.27 23.15
N ALA A 352 4.99 -8.59 22.03
CA ALA A 352 6.28 -8.02 21.67
C ALA A 352 6.16 -6.58 21.14
N THR A 353 4.95 -6.14 20.79
CA THR A 353 4.66 -4.82 20.21
C THR A 353 3.59 -4.09 21.03
N PRO A 354 3.91 -3.63 22.25
CA PRO A 354 2.92 -3.01 23.15
C PRO A 354 2.18 -1.80 22.56
N GLU A 355 2.83 -0.98 21.74
CA GLU A 355 2.18 0.19 21.12
C GLU A 355 1.18 -0.28 20.04
N PHE A 356 1.63 -1.13 19.10
CA PHE A 356 0.73 -1.72 18.10
C PHE A 356 -0.42 -2.52 18.74
N LYS A 357 -0.16 -3.25 19.82
CA LYS A 357 -1.18 -3.96 20.60
C LYS A 357 -2.25 -3.01 21.14
N ALA A 358 -1.84 -1.84 21.66
CA ALA A 358 -2.77 -0.83 22.14
C ALA A 358 -3.64 -0.31 20.98
N ARG A 359 -3.04 -0.01 19.83
CA ARG A 359 -3.74 0.45 18.61
C ARG A 359 -4.77 -0.57 18.12
N VAL A 360 -4.38 -1.84 17.99
CA VAL A 360 -5.30 -2.93 17.62
C VAL A 360 -6.46 -3.03 18.62
N SER A 361 -6.17 -2.97 19.92
CA SER A 361 -7.20 -3.05 20.97
C SER A 361 -8.18 -1.87 20.93
N GLU A 362 -7.70 -0.65 20.68
CA GLU A 362 -8.52 0.56 20.56
C GLU A 362 -9.41 0.55 19.29
N SER A 363 -8.93 -0.10 18.23
CA SER A 363 -9.59 -0.12 16.93
C SER A 363 -10.86 -0.95 16.89
N GLY A 364 -10.92 -2.01 17.71
CA GLY A 364 -11.95 -3.04 17.62
C GLY A 364 -11.78 -4.01 16.44
N LEU A 365 -10.66 -3.94 15.71
CA LEU A 365 -10.28 -4.92 14.70
C LEU A 365 -9.83 -6.23 15.37
N ALA A 366 -10.09 -7.36 14.71
CA ALA A 366 -9.70 -8.67 15.22
C ALA A 366 -8.20 -8.94 15.01
N TRP A 367 -7.57 -9.57 16.00
CA TRP A 367 -6.20 -10.12 15.93
C TRP A 367 -6.16 -11.46 16.68
N PRO A 368 -5.40 -12.47 16.22
CA PRO A 368 -4.55 -12.46 15.02
C PRO A 368 -5.35 -12.65 13.72
N PRO A 369 -4.75 -12.26 12.57
CA PRO A 369 -5.32 -12.58 11.27
C PRO A 369 -5.28 -14.10 11.00
N ALA A 370 -6.02 -14.55 9.99
CA ALA A 370 -6.02 -15.96 9.58
C ALA A 370 -4.66 -16.40 9.03
N THR A 371 -4.30 -17.66 9.24
CA THR A 371 -3.17 -18.31 8.55
C THR A 371 -3.67 -18.87 7.21
N LEU A 372 -3.18 -18.31 6.11
CA LEU A 372 -3.54 -18.76 4.75
C LEU A 372 -2.44 -19.62 4.14
N VAL A 373 -1.18 -19.25 4.35
CA VAL A 373 -0.03 -20.08 3.99
C VAL A 373 0.52 -20.73 5.25
N SER A 374 0.58 -22.07 5.24
CA SER A 374 1.12 -22.85 6.34
C SER A 374 2.63 -23.02 6.20
N TYR A 375 3.36 -22.68 7.25
CA TYR A 375 4.81 -22.89 7.35
C TYR A 375 5.07 -23.87 8.49
N PRO A 376 5.47 -25.13 8.23
CA PRO A 376 5.55 -26.17 9.26
C PRO A 376 6.47 -25.85 10.46
N ALA A 377 7.48 -25.01 10.27
CA ALA A 377 8.38 -24.59 11.34
C ALA A 377 7.75 -23.53 12.27
N LYS A 378 6.72 -22.81 11.82
CA LYS A 378 5.99 -21.80 12.60
C LYS A 378 4.89 -22.47 13.41
N THR A 379 5.10 -22.57 14.72
CA THR A 379 4.20 -23.29 15.65
C THR A 379 3.42 -22.38 16.59
N TRP A 380 3.35 -21.08 16.32
CA TRP A 380 2.56 -20.10 17.07
C TRP A 380 1.49 -19.49 16.19
#